data_AF-A0A8G0KZY5-F1
#
_entry.id   AF-A0A8G0KZY5-F1
#
_cell.length_a   1.000
_cell.length_b   1.000
_cell.length_c   1.000
_cell.angle_alpha   90.00
_cell.angle_beta   90.00
_cell.angle_gamma   90.00
#
_symmetry.space_group_name_H-M   'P 1'
#
loop_
_entity.id
_entity.type
_entity.pdbx_description
1 polymer ?
#
loop_
_entity_poly.entity_id
_entity_poly.type
_entity_poly.pdbx_seq_one_letter_code
_entity_poly.pdbx_strand_id
1 'polypeptide(L)'
;MDNDNEQHIRLVPQCGICGDRIEPNEMTVALYRSHSNPHSYCVSHPFRFHSRDLLVTFVVAHNTLENALCKPYNCRACAASLEAAAMHHGCYGFFTHRCLIDDAQVLLRRLLVLALWKRPWKEAQPLFLPNSNDSRSLDVAANMYGLPQLSRLPVDLLKIIHGHSAGALF
;
A
#
# COMPACT_ATOMS: atom_id res chain seq x y z
N MET A 1 22.37 12.75 16.51
CA MET A 1 21.45 13.89 16.68
C MET A 1 20.38 13.66 15.64
N ASP A 2 19.29 13.03 16.05
CA ASP A 2 18.14 12.77 15.15
C ASP A 2 17.54 14.13 14.80
N ASN A 3 17.46 14.40 13.51
CA ASN A 3 16.86 15.60 12.98
C ASN A 3 15.34 15.43 13.15
N ASP A 4 14.71 16.18 14.04
CA ASP A 4 13.27 16.09 14.40
C ASP A 4 12.30 16.30 13.21
N ASN A 5 12.82 16.50 11.99
CA ASN A 5 12.07 16.75 10.77
C ASN A 5 12.06 15.58 9.77
N GLU A 6 12.72 14.47 10.10
CA GLU A 6 12.82 13.30 9.23
C GLU A 6 11.88 12.18 9.70
N GLN A 7 10.88 11.86 8.87
CA GLN A 7 9.92 10.81 9.16
C GLN A 7 10.24 9.53 8.38
N HIS A 8 10.42 8.42 9.09
CA HIS A 8 10.60 7.12 8.46
C HIS A 8 9.24 6.52 8.09
N ILE A 9 9.09 6.10 6.84
CA ILE A 9 7.89 5.42 6.33
C ILE A 9 8.25 4.10 5.67
N ARG A 10 7.51 3.04 6.01
CA ARG A 10 7.67 1.73 5.38
C ARG A 10 6.79 1.66 4.14
N LEU A 11 7.40 1.36 3.00
CA LEU A 11 6.71 1.16 1.73
C LEU A 11 6.98 -0.25 1.22
N VAL A 12 5.99 -0.75 0.50
CA VAL A 12 6.05 -2.03 -0.20
C VAL A 12 5.93 -1.75 -1.69
N PRO A 13 6.63 -2.50 -2.57
CA PRO A 13 6.54 -2.34 -4.02
C PRO A 13 5.21 -2.90 -4.55
N GLN A 14 4.08 -2.49 -3.98
CA GLN A 14 2.74 -2.83 -4.41
C GLN A 14 1.89 -1.56 -4.33
N CYS A 15 1.23 -1.22 -5.43
CA CYS A 15 0.36 -0.06 -5.50
C CYS A 15 -0.90 -0.34 -4.68
N GLY A 16 -1.19 0.52 -3.71
CA GLY A 16 -2.38 0.38 -2.85
C GLY A 16 -3.71 0.52 -3.60
N ILE A 17 -3.70 1.00 -4.84
CA ILE A 17 -4.93 1.24 -5.63
C ILE A 17 -5.20 0.12 -6.63
N CYS A 18 -4.32 -0.11 -7.60
CA CYS A 18 -4.53 -1.21 -8.55
C CYS A 18 -4.18 -2.57 -7.95
N GLY A 19 -3.34 -2.62 -6.91
CA GLY A 19 -2.83 -3.86 -6.32
C GLY A 19 -1.65 -4.48 -7.08
N ASP A 20 -1.24 -3.89 -8.20
CA ASP A 20 -0.11 -4.37 -9.00
C ASP A 20 1.22 -4.06 -8.33
N ARG A 21 2.25 -4.83 -8.71
CA ARG A 21 3.63 -4.57 -8.29
C ARG A 21 4.10 -3.21 -8.83
N ILE A 22 4.82 -2.46 -8.00
CA ILE A 22 5.53 -1.26 -8.44
C ILE A 22 6.91 -1.70 -8.89
N GLU A 23 7.18 -1.54 -10.18
CA GLU A 23 8.47 -1.90 -10.78
C GLU A 23 9.53 -0.83 -10.50
N PRO A 24 10.83 -1.19 -10.51
CA PRO A 24 11.90 -0.23 -10.37
C PRO A 24 11.80 0.89 -11.42
N ASN A 25 12.05 2.13 -10.97
CA ASN A 25 11.96 3.37 -11.74
C ASN A 25 10.55 3.82 -12.14
N GLU A 26 9.50 3.10 -11.75
CA GLU A 26 8.14 3.62 -11.89
C GLU A 26 7.95 4.86 -11.01
N MET A 27 7.16 5.81 -11.53
CA MET A 27 6.79 7.00 -10.78
C MET A 27 5.76 6.66 -9.74
N THR A 28 6.10 6.94 -8.48
CA THR A 28 5.35 6.56 -7.29
C THR A 28 5.14 7.78 -6.41
N VAL A 29 4.06 7.76 -5.65
CA VAL A 29 3.84 8.64 -4.50
C VAL A 29 3.66 7.78 -3.26
N ALA A 30 4.08 8.31 -2.12
CA ALA A 30 3.86 7.69 -0.83
C ALA A 30 2.75 8.44 -0.10
N LEU A 31 1.74 7.72 0.36
CA LEU A 31 0.69 8.24 1.21
C LEU A 31 0.92 7.72 2.63
N TYR A 32 0.95 8.63 3.59
CA TYR A 32 1.32 8.29 4.96
C TYR A 32 0.63 9.21 5.97
N ARG A 33 0.56 8.74 7.21
CA ARG A 33 0.10 9.54 8.34
C ARG A 33 1.27 10.34 8.91
N SER A 34 1.07 11.62 9.18
CA SER A 34 2.12 12.46 9.79
C SER A 34 2.44 11.99 11.20
N HIS A 35 3.74 11.93 11.54
CA HIS A 35 4.19 11.66 12.91
C HIS A 35 3.94 12.84 13.86
N SER A 36 3.96 14.09 13.36
CA SER A 36 3.79 15.30 14.19
C SER A 36 2.31 15.59 14.50
N ASN A 37 1.40 15.22 13.60
CA ASN A 37 -0.04 15.35 13.81
C ASN A 37 -0.75 14.07 13.36
N PRO A 38 -1.25 13.24 14.29
CA PRO A 38 -1.92 11.99 13.95
C PRO A 38 -3.25 12.21 13.21
N HIS A 39 -3.80 13.42 13.16
CA HIS A 39 -4.99 13.70 12.36
C HIS A 39 -4.67 14.18 10.94
N SER A 40 -3.37 14.31 10.61
CA SER A 40 -2.91 14.76 9.32
C SER A 40 -2.38 13.61 8.46
N TYR A 41 -2.82 13.60 7.21
CA TYR A 41 -2.42 12.68 6.16
C TYR A 41 -1.66 13.46 5.10
N CYS A 42 -0.55 12.88 4.64
CA CYS A 42 0.39 13.53 3.75
C CYS A 42 0.65 12.64 2.54
N VAL A 43 0.90 13.28 1.41
CA VAL A 43 1.39 12.64 0.19
C VAL A 43 2.78 13.17 -0.10
N SER A 44 3.72 12.30 -0.45
CA SER A 44 5.04 12.72 -0.87
C SER A 44 4.99 13.36 -2.25
N HIS A 45 6.02 14.11 -2.60
CA HIS A 45 6.30 14.41 -4.00
C HIS A 45 6.50 13.11 -4.79
N PRO A 46 6.18 13.11 -6.10
CA PRO A 46 6.44 11.97 -6.96
C PRO A 46 7.93 11.63 -6.98
N PHE A 47 8.25 10.34 -6.85
CA PHE A 47 9.60 9.83 -6.83
C PHE A 47 9.69 8.54 -7.64
N ARG A 48 10.90 8.12 -8.02
CA ARG A 48 11.13 6.82 -8.65
C ARG A 48 11.31 5.75 -7.59
N PHE A 49 10.63 4.62 -7.72
CA PHE A 49 10.80 3.50 -6.78
C PHE A 49 12.11 2.77 -7.07
N HIS A 50 13.05 2.71 -6.12
CA HIS A 50 14.42 2.25 -6.39
C HIS A 50 14.71 0.80 -5.95
N SER A 51 13.82 0.15 -5.20
CA SER A 51 14.10 -1.16 -4.59
C SER A 51 13.27 -2.28 -5.19
N ARG A 52 13.88 -3.48 -5.27
CA ARG A 52 13.21 -4.74 -5.62
C ARG A 52 12.80 -5.55 -4.38
N ASP A 53 13.15 -5.06 -3.19
CA ASP A 53 12.87 -5.72 -1.92
C ASP A 53 11.39 -5.66 -1.60
N LEU A 54 10.87 -6.70 -0.95
CA LEU A 54 9.45 -6.82 -0.60
C LEU A 54 8.98 -5.78 0.42
N LEU A 55 9.90 -5.19 1.17
CA LEU A 55 9.64 -4.14 2.15
C LEU A 55 10.86 -3.24 2.26
N VAL A 56 10.65 -1.93 2.20
CA VAL A 56 11.72 -0.93 2.23
C VAL A 56 11.29 0.23 3.10
N THR A 57 12.18 0.76 3.93
CA THR A 57 11.90 1.98 4.69
C THR A 57 12.55 3.17 4.02
N PHE A 58 11.77 4.22 3.78
CA PHE A 58 12.23 5.47 3.24
C PHE A 58 12.20 6.56 4.31
N VAL A 59 13.08 7.55 4.17
CA VAL A 59 13.06 8.77 4.99
C VAL A 59 12.40 9.89 4.21
N VAL A 60 11.43 10.56 4.85
CA VAL A 60 10.72 11.72 4.30
C VAL A 60 11.14 12.96 5.06
N ALA A 61 11.65 13.95 4.33
CA ALA A 61 11.95 15.28 4.83
C ALA A 61 11.13 16.29 4.01
N HIS A 62 10.38 17.16 4.68
CA HIS A 62 9.59 18.21 4.00
C HIS A 62 8.69 17.70 2.84
N ASN A 63 8.00 16.57 3.04
CA ASN A 63 7.18 15.87 2.03
C ASN A 63 7.97 15.38 0.79
N THR A 64 9.29 15.38 0.84
CA THR A 64 10.16 14.86 -0.22
C THR A 64 10.87 13.62 0.31
N LEU A 65 10.96 12.59 -0.52
CA LEU A 65 11.76 11.40 -0.22
C LEU A 65 13.21 11.72 -0.58
N GLU A 66 13.96 12.26 0.38
CA GLU A 66 15.38 12.54 0.19
C GLU A 66 16.15 11.21 0.18
N ASN A 67 16.52 10.70 -1.00
CA ASN A 67 17.61 9.74 -1.32
C ASN A 67 18.01 8.64 -0.32
N ALA A 68 17.21 8.32 0.69
CA ALA A 68 17.62 7.56 1.86
C ALA A 68 16.59 6.47 2.10
N LEU A 69 16.92 5.32 1.54
CA LEU A 69 16.48 4.07 2.15
C LEU A 69 17.17 3.98 3.52
N CYS A 70 16.39 3.76 4.56
CA CYS A 70 16.96 3.48 5.87
C CYS A 70 17.50 2.05 5.87
N LYS A 71 18.84 1.91 5.85
CA LYS A 71 19.59 0.64 5.83
C LYS A 71 19.98 0.02 7.19
N PRO A 72 19.93 0.69 8.36
CA PRO A 72 20.25 0.07 9.64
C PRO A 72 19.30 -1.09 9.98
N TYR A 73 19.86 -2.26 10.30
CA TYR A 73 19.13 -3.49 10.63
C TYR A 73 18.19 -3.40 11.84
N ASN A 74 18.33 -2.37 12.70
CA ASN A 74 17.52 -2.18 13.91
C ASN A 74 17.17 -0.69 14.13
N CYS A 75 16.84 0.04 13.07
CA CYS A 75 16.42 1.43 13.22
C CYS A 75 15.10 1.52 14.02
N ARG A 76 15.13 2.16 15.19
CA ARG A 76 13.95 2.36 16.04
C ARG A 76 12.86 3.19 15.35
N ALA A 77 13.24 4.21 14.57
CA ALA A 77 12.29 4.99 13.78
C ALA A 77 11.59 4.13 12.72
N CYS A 78 12.31 3.20 12.06
CA CYS A 78 11.69 2.22 11.15
C CYS A 78 10.76 1.25 11.88
N ALA A 79 11.07 0.85 13.12
CA ALA A 79 10.18 -0.01 13.91
C ALA A 79 8.92 0.73 14.36
N ALA A 80 9.05 2.03 14.68
CA ALA A 80 7.95 2.90 15.11
C ALA A 80 7.14 3.49 13.96
N SER A 81 7.61 3.40 12.71
CA SER A 81 7.00 4.06 11.54
C SER A 81 5.50 3.82 11.46
N LEU A 82 4.70 4.86 11.23
CA LEU A 82 3.27 4.71 11.01
C LEU A 82 2.97 3.99 9.69
N GLU A 83 1.71 3.61 9.52
CA GLU A 83 1.24 2.98 8.28
C GLU A 83 1.38 3.94 7.09
N ALA A 84 1.87 3.40 5.98
CA ALA A 84 2.06 4.11 4.74
C ALA A 84 1.82 3.16 3.57
N ALA A 85 1.41 3.72 2.44
CA ALA A 85 1.18 3.00 1.21
C ALA A 85 1.91 3.66 0.04
N ALA A 86 2.47 2.84 -0.83
CA ALA A 86 3.00 3.28 -2.11
C ALA A 86 1.88 3.19 -3.17
N MET A 87 1.86 4.13 -4.10
CA MET A 87 0.91 4.12 -5.21
C MET A 87 1.61 4.62 -6.46
N HIS A 88 1.28 4.04 -7.63
CA HIS A 88 1.66 4.66 -8.88
C HIS A 88 1.16 6.10 -8.93
N HIS A 89 2.00 7.02 -9.39
CA HIS A 89 1.63 8.42 -9.54
C HIS A 89 0.39 8.59 -10.42
N GLY A 90 0.26 7.76 -11.47
CA GLY A 90 -0.93 7.71 -12.32
C GLY A 90 -2.20 7.25 -11.59
N CYS A 91 -2.11 6.21 -10.74
CA CYS A 91 -3.25 5.74 -9.95
C CYS A 91 -3.71 6.78 -8.94
N TYR A 92 -2.76 7.46 -8.27
CA TYR A 92 -3.06 8.59 -7.39
C TYR A 92 -3.79 9.70 -8.15
N GLY A 93 -3.24 10.14 -9.28
CA GLY A 93 -3.85 11.17 -10.12
C GLY A 93 -5.26 10.78 -10.59
N PHE A 94 -5.45 9.56 -11.06
CA PHE A 94 -6.77 9.07 -11.47
C PHE A 94 -7.78 9.13 -10.33
N PHE A 95 -7.41 8.65 -9.14
CA PHE A 95 -8.30 8.63 -7.98
C PHE A 95 -8.66 10.05 -7.54
N THR A 96 -7.69 10.96 -7.41
CA THR A 96 -7.95 12.33 -6.94
C THR A 96 -8.79 13.14 -7.93
N HIS A 97 -8.68 12.89 -9.23
CA HIS A 97 -9.52 13.56 -10.24
C HIS A 97 -10.95 13.00 -10.31
N ARG A 98 -11.16 11.74 -9.93
CA ARG A 98 -12.48 11.08 -10.00
C ARG A 98 -13.26 11.19 -8.69
N CYS A 99 -12.58 11.36 -7.56
CA CYS A 99 -13.21 11.43 -6.26
C CYS A 99 -13.77 12.84 -6.01
N LEU A 100 -15.08 12.94 -5.74
CA LEU A 100 -15.79 14.20 -5.50
C LEU A 100 -15.67 14.68 -4.03
N ILE A 101 -14.48 14.54 -3.44
CA ILE A 101 -14.23 14.96 -2.05
C ILE A 101 -13.38 16.23 -2.08
N ASP A 102 -13.97 17.34 -1.68
CA ASP A 102 -13.31 18.65 -1.67
C ASP A 102 -12.31 18.79 -0.51
N ASP A 103 -12.55 18.12 0.62
CA ASP A 103 -11.65 18.11 1.76
C ASP A 103 -10.45 17.18 1.50
N ALA A 104 -9.28 17.78 1.31
CA ALA A 104 -8.04 17.06 1.04
C ALA A 104 -7.67 16.06 2.14
N GLN A 105 -7.90 16.36 3.42
CA GLN A 105 -7.55 15.45 4.51
C GLN A 105 -8.52 14.27 4.58
N VAL A 106 -9.81 14.50 4.31
CA VAL A 106 -10.81 13.42 4.19
C VAL A 106 -10.48 12.52 3.00
N LEU A 107 -10.12 13.10 1.86
CA LEU A 107 -9.70 12.37 0.66
C LEU A 107 -8.47 11.50 0.95
N LEU A 108 -7.40 12.08 1.49
CA LEU A 108 -6.15 11.37 1.79
C LEU A 108 -6.36 10.29 2.87
N ARG A 109 -7.19 10.55 3.88
CA ARG A 109 -7.56 9.54 4.88
C ARG A 109 -8.25 8.35 4.23
N ARG A 110 -9.30 8.59 3.43
CA ARG A 110 -10.04 7.51 2.75
C ARG A 110 -9.14 6.75 1.80
N LEU A 111 -8.30 7.47 1.06
CA LEU A 111 -7.34 6.88 0.16
C LEU A 111 -6.33 6.00 0.90
N LEU A 112 -5.87 6.39 2.09
CA LEU A 112 -4.94 5.58 2.88
C LEU A 112 -5.60 4.32 3.41
N VAL A 113 -6.83 4.42 3.90
CA VAL A 113 -7.62 3.26 4.31
C VAL A 113 -7.80 2.28 3.15
N LEU A 114 -8.16 2.80 1.97
CA LEU A 114 -8.25 1.98 0.76
C LEU A 114 -6.89 1.41 0.33
N ALA A 115 -5.82 2.17 0.43
CA ALA A 115 -4.50 1.68 0.04
C ALA A 115 -3.97 0.56 0.96
N LEU A 116 -4.45 0.50 2.20
CA LEU A 116 -4.02 -0.44 3.22
C LEU A 116 -4.98 -1.62 3.44
N TRP A 117 -6.20 -1.63 2.88
CA TRP A 117 -7.19 -2.66 3.20
C TRP A 117 -6.71 -4.09 2.85
N LYS A 118 -5.89 -4.24 1.80
CA LYS A 118 -5.27 -5.52 1.41
C LYS A 118 -4.10 -5.95 2.31
N ARG A 119 -3.65 -5.08 3.22
CA ARG A 119 -2.51 -5.28 4.12
C ARG A 119 -2.91 -4.91 5.56
N PRO A 120 -3.78 -5.72 6.19
CA PRO A 120 -4.44 -5.36 7.45
C PRO A 120 -3.51 -5.27 8.67
N TRP A 121 -2.25 -5.71 8.57
CA TRP A 121 -1.26 -5.53 9.63
C TRP A 121 0.06 -4.93 9.11
N LYS A 122 0.73 -4.15 9.96
CA LYS A 122 1.93 -3.32 9.67
C LYS A 122 3.08 -4.05 8.95
N GLU A 123 3.23 -5.36 9.18
CA GLU A 123 4.30 -6.18 8.60
C GLU A 123 3.76 -7.24 7.64
N ALA A 124 2.52 -7.08 7.17
CA ALA A 124 1.96 -7.95 6.15
C ALA A 124 2.82 -7.85 4.89
N GLN A 125 3.44 -8.97 4.51
CA GLN A 125 4.09 -9.10 3.22
C GLN A 125 3.04 -8.92 2.12
N PRO A 126 3.37 -8.23 1.01
CA PRO A 126 2.45 -8.13 -0.12
C PRO A 126 2.09 -9.52 -0.62
N LEU A 127 0.80 -9.83 -0.62
CA LEU A 127 0.28 -10.95 -1.35
C LEU A 127 0.08 -10.43 -2.77
N PHE A 128 1.04 -10.69 -3.67
CA PHE A 128 0.94 -10.36 -5.11
C PHE A 128 -0.06 -11.31 -5.78
N LEU A 129 -1.27 -11.37 -5.24
CA LEU A 129 -2.34 -12.18 -5.74
C LEU A 129 -2.78 -11.61 -7.09
N PRO A 130 -2.97 -12.47 -8.11
CA PRO A 130 -3.55 -12.04 -9.37
C PRO A 130 -4.90 -11.37 -9.10
N ASN A 131 -5.12 -10.20 -9.68
CA ASN A 131 -6.42 -9.51 -9.62
C ASN A 131 -7.50 -10.20 -10.47
N SER A 132 -7.18 -11.35 -11.09
CA SER A 132 -8.08 -12.14 -11.93
C SER A 132 -8.83 -13.19 -11.11
N ASN A 133 -10.15 -13.15 -11.15
CA ASN A 133 -11.03 -14.08 -10.45
C ASN A 133 -11.24 -15.42 -11.19
N ASP A 134 -10.29 -15.89 -11.99
CA ASP A 134 -10.43 -17.23 -12.57
C ASP A 134 -10.25 -18.28 -11.46
N SER A 135 -11.14 -19.26 -11.43
CA SER A 135 -11.05 -20.49 -10.63
C SER A 135 -9.65 -21.12 -10.66
N ARG A 136 -8.98 -21.11 -11.82
CA ARG A 136 -7.58 -21.59 -11.94
C ARG A 136 -6.59 -20.70 -11.20
N SER A 137 -6.78 -19.39 -11.22
CA SER A 137 -5.94 -18.45 -10.46
C SER A 137 -6.13 -18.65 -8.95
N LEU A 138 -7.35 -19.01 -8.51
CA LEU A 138 -7.63 -19.35 -7.12
C LEU A 138 -6.90 -20.63 -6.69
N ASP A 139 -6.90 -21.68 -7.51
CA ASP A 139 -6.16 -22.92 -7.22
C ASP A 139 -4.66 -22.67 -7.07
N VAL A 140 -4.08 -21.88 -7.99
CA VAL A 140 -2.67 -21.52 -7.95
C VAL A 140 -2.36 -20.71 -6.69
N ALA A 141 -3.16 -19.70 -6.37
CA ALA A 141 -2.99 -18.89 -5.18
C ALA A 141 -3.17 -19.71 -3.89
N ALA A 142 -4.22 -20.53 -3.80
CA ALA A 142 -4.50 -21.39 -2.66
C ALA A 142 -3.31 -22.31 -2.35
N ASN A 143 -2.70 -22.90 -3.38
CA ASN A 143 -1.52 -23.74 -3.20
C ASN A 143 -0.27 -22.93 -2.83
N MET A 144 -0.04 -21.79 -3.49
CA MET A 144 1.13 -20.94 -3.25
C MET A 144 1.20 -20.39 -1.82
N TYR A 145 0.04 -20.08 -1.22
CA TYR A 145 -0.05 -19.50 0.12
C TYR A 145 -0.46 -20.52 1.20
N GLY A 146 -0.45 -21.82 0.91
CA GLY A 146 -0.71 -22.87 1.90
C GLY A 146 -2.16 -22.93 2.39
N LEU A 147 -3.12 -22.52 1.56
CA LEU A 147 -4.56 -22.49 1.84
C LEU A 147 -5.35 -23.43 0.90
N PRO A 148 -5.05 -24.74 0.81
CA PRO A 148 -5.66 -25.66 -0.16
C PRO A 148 -7.16 -25.93 0.06
N GLN A 149 -7.74 -25.42 1.16
CA GLN A 149 -9.18 -25.49 1.42
C GLN A 149 -9.95 -24.48 0.56
N LEU A 150 -9.32 -23.37 0.14
CA LEU A 150 -9.95 -22.33 -0.68
C LEU A 150 -10.32 -22.85 -2.06
N SER A 151 -9.50 -23.74 -2.63
CA SER A 151 -9.73 -24.42 -3.89
C SER A 151 -10.82 -25.50 -3.82
N ARG A 152 -11.25 -25.88 -2.61
CA ARG A 152 -12.33 -26.86 -2.37
C ARG A 152 -13.67 -26.19 -2.07
N LEU A 153 -13.72 -24.86 -2.04
CA LEU A 153 -14.97 -24.15 -1.79
C LEU A 153 -15.96 -24.41 -2.94
N PRO A 154 -17.22 -24.75 -2.64
CA PRO A 154 -18.28 -24.76 -3.63
C PRO A 154 -18.31 -23.43 -4.40
N VAL A 155 -18.49 -23.51 -5.72
CA VAL A 155 -18.53 -22.34 -6.61
C VAL A 155 -19.56 -21.31 -6.14
N ASP A 156 -20.67 -21.75 -5.56
CA ASP A 156 -21.71 -20.86 -5.03
C ASP A 156 -21.22 -20.04 -3.83
N LEU A 157 -20.41 -20.62 -2.94
CA LEU A 157 -19.79 -19.85 -1.85
C LEU A 157 -18.76 -18.85 -2.38
N LEU A 158 -17.98 -19.22 -3.39
CA LEU A 158 -17.07 -18.28 -4.06
C LEU A 158 -17.84 -17.11 -4.70
N LYS A 159 -18.97 -17.40 -5.36
CA LYS A 159 -19.85 -16.36 -5.93
C LYS A 159 -20.49 -15.49 -4.85
N ILE A 160 -20.89 -16.05 -3.71
CA ILE A 160 -21.44 -15.30 -2.58
C ILE A 160 -20.39 -14.37 -1.97
N ILE A 161 -19.18 -14.90 -1.67
CA ILE A 161 -18.05 -14.10 -1.18
C ILE A 161 -17.74 -12.98 -2.17
N HIS A 162 -17.70 -13.30 -3.47
CA HIS A 162 -17.46 -12.31 -4.50
C HIS A 162 -18.57 -11.25 -4.57
N GLY A 163 -19.83 -11.66 -4.54
CA GLY A 163 -20.99 -10.78 -4.54
C GLY A 163 -21.02 -9.82 -3.34
N HIS A 164 -20.63 -10.28 -2.15
CA HIS A 164 -20.49 -9.43 -0.96
C HIS A 164 -19.22 -8.57 -0.97
N SER A 165 -18.17 -9.01 -1.66
CA SER A 165 -16.91 -8.25 -1.78
C SER A 165 -16.98 -7.16 -2.85
N ALA A 166 -17.91 -7.25 -3.80
CA ALA A 166 -18.06 -6.27 -4.88
C ALA A 166 -18.36 -4.86 -4.35
N GLY A 167 -19.07 -4.74 -3.23
CA GLY A 167 -19.33 -3.46 -2.56
C GLY A 167 -18.23 -3.01 -1.60
N ALA A 168 -17.25 -3.87 -1.28
CA ALA A 168 -16.16 -3.54 -0.35
C ALA A 168 -15.01 -2.75 -1.02
N LEU A 169 -15.09 -2.52 -2.33
CA LEU A 169 -14.09 -1.80 -3.12
C LEU A 169 -14.46 -0.32 -3.41
N PHE A 170 -15.58 0.17 -2.86
CA PHE A 170 -16.10 1.51 -3.11
C PHE A 170 -16.47 2.24 -1.82
#